data_AF-A0A2I1D7J3-F1
#
_entry.id   AF-A0A2I1D7J3-F1
#
_cell.length_a   1.000
_cell.length_b   1.000
_cell.length_c   1.000
_cell.angle_alpha   90.00
_cell.angle_beta   90.00
_cell.angle_gamma   90.00
#
_symmetry.space_group_name_H-M   'P 1'
#
loop_
_entity.id
_entity.type
_entity.pdbx_description
1 polymer ?
#
loop_
_entity_poly.entity_id
_entity_poly.type
_entity_poly.pdbx_seq_one_letter_code
_entity_poly.pdbx_strand_id
1 'polypeptide(L)'
;MVKFSKETASIGIIGMGDMGKMYAQRLSRAGWRINACDKADVYESLKTEFDSLSGVTILPNGHLVSRVSDYIIYSVEAGVIDRVVAEYGPSTKLGAIVGGQTSCKAPELAAFDKHLPPDVEVISCHSLHGPNVNPNGQPLVLIKHRASDESLHTVEEVLSCFGSEYVYLTGEMHDRITADTQAVTHAAFLSMGTAWQANACFPWEFGRWVGGIENVKINITLRIYSNKWHVYAGLAILNPAAKRQIRTYAESVTELYKLMIQGRRDELKSRVKAAGEAVFRAGTTRQDLLLKDDVLDRYSLSNQPREEQRRNSHLSLLAIVDCWSKLGIVPYDHMICSTPLFRLWLGVTEYLFRSPDLLEEALDTAIDDRHFRSDDLEFTFAARAWSDCVSFGDFESYRDRFERIQEYFAPRFPEAVKLGNEMMKTILEKTTSGGP
;
A
#
# COMPACT_ATOMS: atom_id res chain seq x y z
N MET A 1 6.20 -18.06 37.25
CA MET A 1 6.12 -17.02 36.21
C MET A 1 5.13 -15.97 36.68
N VAL A 2 5.54 -14.70 36.75
CA VAL A 2 4.61 -13.60 37.03
C VAL A 2 3.67 -13.53 35.83
N LYS A 3 2.36 -13.67 36.06
CA LYS A 3 1.37 -13.60 34.99
C LYS A 3 1.42 -12.18 34.37
N PHE A 4 1.63 -12.09 33.07
CA PHE A 4 1.56 -10.83 32.34
C PHE A 4 0.14 -10.27 32.50
N SER A 5 -0.02 -9.16 33.23
CA SER A 5 -1.33 -8.57 33.50
C SER A 5 -1.24 -7.04 33.44
N LYS A 6 -2.39 -6.38 33.34
CA LYS A 6 -2.47 -4.91 33.30
C LYS A 6 -1.85 -4.24 34.53
N GLU A 7 -1.85 -4.94 35.66
CA GLU A 7 -1.31 -4.46 36.94
C GLU A 7 0.22 -4.62 37.03
N THR A 8 0.78 -5.63 36.35
CA THR A 8 2.18 -6.04 36.51
C THR A 8 3.05 -5.70 35.30
N ALA A 9 2.48 -5.64 34.09
CA ALA A 9 3.18 -5.35 32.85
C ALA A 9 3.06 -3.88 32.42
N SER A 10 3.98 -3.45 31.56
CA SER A 10 3.97 -2.15 30.90
C SER A 10 4.38 -2.26 29.43
N ILE A 11 3.84 -1.36 28.60
CA ILE A 11 4.02 -1.38 27.15
C ILE A 11 4.86 -0.17 26.74
N GLY A 12 5.92 -0.41 25.99
CA GLY A 12 6.79 0.59 25.40
C GLY A 12 6.31 0.98 24.01
N ILE A 13 6.28 2.28 23.69
CA ILE A 13 6.08 2.77 22.33
C ILE A 13 7.24 3.71 21.98
N ILE A 14 8.03 3.32 20.98
CA ILE A 14 9.15 4.11 20.47
C ILE A 14 8.75 4.64 19.10
N GLY A 15 8.53 5.95 19.01
CA GLY A 15 7.91 6.61 17.86
C GLY A 15 6.45 6.96 18.16
N MET A 16 6.20 8.24 18.41
CA MET A 16 4.89 8.84 18.71
C MET A 16 4.43 9.72 17.54
N GLY A 17 4.58 9.19 16.31
CA GLY A 17 3.83 9.67 15.15
C GLY A 17 2.34 9.29 15.23
N ASP A 18 1.59 9.49 14.15
CA ASP A 18 0.13 9.30 14.16
C ASP A 18 -0.31 7.89 14.62
N MET A 19 0.38 6.84 14.15
CA MET A 19 0.10 5.45 14.56
C MET A 19 0.52 5.16 16.00
N GLY A 20 1.71 5.60 16.42
CA GLY A 20 2.20 5.44 17.79
C GLY A 20 1.29 6.10 18.82
N LYS A 21 0.84 7.33 18.53
CA LYS A 21 -0.15 8.04 19.36
C LYS A 21 -1.47 7.28 19.46
N MET A 22 -1.97 6.76 18.32
CA MET A 22 -3.21 5.98 18.30
C MET A 22 -3.11 4.71 19.15
N TYR A 23 -1.98 3.99 19.07
CA TYR A 23 -1.71 2.81 19.90
C TYR A 23 -1.64 3.18 21.38
N ALA A 24 -0.86 4.21 21.74
CA ALA A 24 -0.73 4.69 23.12
C ALA A 24 -2.08 5.00 23.74
N GLN A 25 -2.92 5.76 23.04
CA GLN A 25 -4.24 6.15 23.53
C GLN A 25 -5.17 4.95 23.74
N ARG A 26 -5.23 4.01 22.78
CA ARG A 26 -6.11 2.84 22.88
C ARG A 26 -5.68 1.87 23.97
N LEU A 27 -4.39 1.57 24.04
CA LEU A 27 -3.85 0.67 25.05
C LEU A 27 -4.02 1.26 26.47
N SER A 28 -3.77 2.56 26.63
CA SER A 28 -3.99 3.25 27.92
C SER A 28 -5.46 3.22 28.34
N ARG A 29 -6.39 3.49 27.42
CA ARG A 29 -7.85 3.40 27.69
C ARG A 29 -8.31 1.98 28.02
N ALA A 30 -7.60 0.96 27.55
CA ALA A 30 -7.83 -0.43 27.91
C ALA A 30 -7.27 -0.81 29.29
N GLY A 31 -6.56 0.11 29.95
CA GLY A 31 -6.00 -0.05 31.29
C GLY A 31 -4.54 -0.50 31.32
N TRP A 32 -3.84 -0.51 30.18
CA TRP A 32 -2.40 -0.81 30.16
C TRP A 32 -1.56 0.40 30.56
N ARG A 33 -0.44 0.16 31.25
CA ARG A 33 0.55 1.20 31.54
C ARG A 33 1.48 1.39 30.36
N ILE A 34 1.55 2.60 29.81
CA ILE A 34 2.31 2.93 28.60
C ILE A 34 3.51 3.79 28.97
N ASN A 35 4.68 3.40 28.49
CA ASN A 35 5.88 4.21 28.48
C ASN A 35 6.19 4.57 27.02
N ALA A 36 6.23 5.85 26.68
CA ALA A 36 6.37 6.26 25.29
C ALA A 36 7.46 7.32 25.10
N CYS A 37 8.10 7.32 23.94
CA CYS A 37 9.03 8.37 23.55
C CYS A 37 8.99 8.63 22.04
N ASP A 38 9.57 9.75 21.65
CA ASP A 38 9.89 10.10 20.27
C ASP A 38 11.25 10.83 20.28
N LYS A 39 11.58 11.54 19.20
CA LYS A 39 12.73 12.44 19.11
C LYS A 39 12.71 13.47 20.24
N ALA A 40 13.90 13.85 20.68
CA ALA A 40 14.08 14.74 21.82
C ALA A 40 13.48 16.14 21.62
N ASP A 41 13.41 16.62 20.37
CA ASP A 41 12.86 17.93 20.01
C ASP A 41 11.35 18.04 20.24
N VAL A 42 10.61 16.93 20.19
CA VAL A 42 9.16 16.90 20.44
C VAL A 42 8.77 16.48 21.86
N TYR A 43 9.74 16.16 22.72
CA TYR A 43 9.51 15.61 24.07
C TYR A 43 8.57 16.48 24.93
N GLU A 44 8.83 17.79 25.06
CA GLU A 44 8.01 18.68 25.90
C GLU A 44 6.58 18.84 25.37
N SER A 45 6.41 18.87 24.04
CA SER A 45 5.09 18.92 23.42
C SER A 45 4.29 17.65 23.66
N LEU A 46 4.91 16.47 23.53
CA LEU A 46 4.27 15.18 23.79
C LEU A 46 3.89 15.03 25.27
N LYS A 47 4.76 15.49 26.17
CA LYS A 47 4.48 15.47 27.61
C LYS A 47 3.23 16.29 27.93
N THR A 48 3.08 17.47 27.33
CA THR A 48 1.90 18.32 27.51
C THR A 48 0.65 17.70 26.87
N GLU A 49 0.77 17.12 25.68
CA GLU A 49 -0.34 16.47 24.95
C GLU A 49 -0.92 15.28 25.74
N PHE A 50 -0.06 14.50 26.39
CA PHE A 50 -0.46 13.27 27.11
C PHE A 50 -0.60 13.46 28.63
N ASP A 51 -0.37 14.66 29.18
CA ASP A 51 -0.46 14.95 30.63
C ASP A 51 -1.84 14.61 31.22
N SER A 52 -2.90 14.82 30.43
CA SER A 52 -4.28 14.54 30.83
C SER A 52 -4.68 13.07 30.73
N LEU A 53 -3.88 12.23 30.04
CA LEU A 53 -4.21 10.84 29.80
C LEU A 53 -3.59 9.95 30.87
N SER A 54 -4.42 9.45 31.79
CA SER A 54 -3.98 8.51 32.80
C SER A 54 -3.44 7.23 32.17
N GLY A 55 -2.30 6.75 32.69
CA GLY A 55 -1.65 5.52 32.25
C GLY A 55 -0.57 5.68 31.20
N VAL A 56 -0.33 6.90 30.67
CA VAL A 56 0.79 7.17 29.74
C VAL A 56 1.89 7.98 30.43
N THR A 57 3.12 7.50 30.34
CA THR A 57 4.33 8.19 30.79
C THR A 57 5.22 8.49 29.60
N ILE A 58 5.46 9.77 29.32
CA ILE A 58 6.38 10.20 28.26
C ILE A 58 7.80 10.24 28.84
N LEU A 59 8.72 9.49 28.22
CA LEU A 59 10.12 9.39 28.61
C LEU A 59 11.03 10.11 27.59
N PRO A 60 12.19 10.64 28.04
CA PRO A 60 13.10 11.40 27.17
C PRO A 60 13.66 10.65 25.95
N ASN A 61 13.78 9.32 25.99
CA ASN A 61 14.36 8.54 24.89
C ASN A 61 13.97 7.05 24.95
N GLY A 62 14.33 6.32 23.88
CA GLY A 62 14.03 4.91 23.74
C GLY A 62 14.81 3.98 24.66
N HIS A 63 15.97 4.40 25.20
CA HIS A 63 16.67 3.60 26.22
C HIS A 63 15.83 3.43 27.48
N LEU A 64 15.20 4.53 27.94
CA LEU A 64 14.37 4.51 29.13
C LEU A 64 13.11 3.68 28.90
N VAL A 65 12.45 3.86 27.75
CA VAL A 65 11.28 3.03 27.37
C VAL A 65 11.64 1.55 27.33
N SER A 66 12.74 1.19 26.66
CA SER A 66 13.14 -0.21 26.46
C SER A 66 13.50 -0.93 27.76
N ARG A 67 14.04 -0.20 28.75
CA ARG A 67 14.49 -0.78 30.03
C ARG A 67 13.35 -1.12 30.99
N VAL A 68 12.23 -0.39 30.91
CA VAL A 68 11.14 -0.53 31.90
C VAL A 68 9.94 -1.31 31.35
N SER A 69 9.82 -1.44 30.03
CA SER A 69 8.66 -2.06 29.38
C SER A 69 8.83 -3.57 29.15
N ASP A 70 7.71 -4.29 29.22
CA ASP A 70 7.62 -5.74 29.03
C ASP A 70 7.27 -6.13 27.59
N TYR A 71 6.54 -5.27 26.89
CA TYR A 71 6.31 -5.37 25.44
C TYR A 71 6.62 -4.02 24.78
N ILE A 72 7.54 -3.97 23.82
CA ILE A 72 7.99 -2.73 23.19
C ILE A 72 7.62 -2.74 21.71
N ILE A 73 6.94 -1.68 21.25
CA ILE A 73 6.53 -1.50 19.86
C ILE A 73 7.34 -0.34 19.25
N TYR A 74 8.14 -0.64 18.24
CA TYR A 74 8.78 0.36 17.40
C TYR A 74 7.78 0.85 16.33
N SER A 75 7.27 2.06 16.51
CA SER A 75 6.36 2.75 15.58
C SER A 75 7.07 3.93 14.91
N VAL A 76 8.21 3.62 14.28
CA VAL A 76 9.01 4.58 13.51
C VAL A 76 8.93 4.27 12.02
N GLU A 77 9.41 5.19 11.18
CA GLU A 77 9.50 4.97 9.75
C GLU A 77 10.42 3.79 9.43
N ALA A 78 10.02 2.95 8.46
CA ALA A 78 10.77 1.77 8.07
C ALA A 78 12.20 2.10 7.59
N GLY A 79 12.44 3.29 7.04
CA GLY A 79 13.76 3.74 6.60
C GLY A 79 14.75 4.03 7.74
N VAL A 80 14.27 4.24 8.97
CA VAL A 80 15.13 4.53 10.14
C VAL A 80 15.13 3.41 11.18
N ILE A 81 14.39 2.32 10.94
CA ILE A 81 14.22 1.23 11.92
C ILE A 81 15.56 0.61 12.33
N ASP A 82 16.47 0.33 11.38
CA ASP A 82 17.79 -0.26 11.69
C ASP A 82 18.58 0.62 12.64
N ARG A 83 18.62 1.94 12.39
CA ARG A 83 19.32 2.91 13.25
C ARG A 83 18.69 2.99 14.64
N VAL A 84 17.37 3.08 14.71
CA VAL A 84 16.64 3.24 15.98
C VAL A 84 16.74 1.99 16.84
N VAL A 85 16.66 0.81 16.25
CA VAL A 85 16.86 -0.46 16.98
C VAL A 85 18.33 -0.64 17.37
N ALA A 86 19.29 -0.24 16.53
CA ALA A 86 20.71 -0.24 16.92
C ALA A 86 20.99 0.63 18.16
N GLU A 87 20.31 1.76 18.26
CA GLU A 87 20.46 2.69 19.38
C GLU A 87 19.77 2.16 20.65
N TYR A 88 18.50 1.78 20.57
CA TYR A 88 17.70 1.48 21.76
C TYR A 88 17.55 -0.01 22.08
N GLY A 89 17.66 -0.90 21.09
CA GLY A 89 17.50 -2.35 21.21
C GLY A 89 18.40 -3.01 22.27
N PRO A 90 19.69 -2.63 22.40
CA PRO A 90 20.56 -3.18 23.45
C PRO A 90 20.12 -2.83 24.89
N SER A 91 19.20 -1.87 25.04
CA SER A 91 18.65 -1.48 26.35
C SER A 91 17.37 -2.22 26.73
N THR A 92 16.89 -3.13 25.87
CA THR A 92 15.67 -3.89 26.12
C THR A 92 15.76 -4.72 27.40
N LYS A 93 14.68 -4.68 28.19
CA LYS A 93 14.52 -5.45 29.41
C LYS A 93 14.66 -6.96 29.14
N LEU A 94 15.33 -7.66 30.04
CA LEU A 94 15.53 -9.11 29.97
C LEU A 94 14.19 -9.85 29.82
N GLY A 95 14.09 -10.70 28.79
CA GLY A 95 12.89 -11.50 28.54
C GLY A 95 11.66 -10.70 28.07
N ALA A 96 11.84 -9.43 27.66
CA ALA A 96 10.77 -8.65 27.07
C ALA A 96 10.40 -9.15 25.66
N ILE A 97 9.21 -8.77 25.23
CA ILE A 97 8.74 -8.95 23.85
C ILE A 97 9.02 -7.65 23.09
N VAL A 98 9.52 -7.75 21.87
CA VAL A 98 9.73 -6.62 20.97
C VAL A 98 8.98 -6.86 19.66
N GLY A 99 8.28 -5.84 19.21
CA GLY A 99 7.61 -5.80 17.92
C GLY A 99 7.86 -4.48 17.22
N GLY A 100 7.56 -4.43 15.93
CA GLY A 100 7.45 -3.18 15.20
C GLY A 100 6.09 -3.07 14.54
N GLN A 101 5.71 -1.85 14.17
CA GLN A 101 4.49 -1.54 13.44
C GLN A 101 4.81 -1.01 12.04
N THR A 102 6.01 -1.25 11.51
CA THR A 102 6.36 -0.75 10.17
C THR A 102 5.52 -1.41 9.09
N SER A 103 5.39 -0.79 7.92
CA SER A 103 4.65 -1.37 6.80
C SER A 103 5.43 -2.41 5.98
N CYS A 104 6.72 -2.60 6.24
CA CYS A 104 7.58 -3.59 5.57
C CYS A 104 8.40 -4.33 6.62
N LYS A 105 8.28 -5.66 6.64
CA LYS A 105 8.81 -6.51 7.72
C LYS A 105 10.25 -6.91 7.48
N ALA A 106 10.71 -7.05 6.24
CA ALA A 106 12.08 -7.42 5.93
C ALA A 106 13.15 -6.54 6.62
N PRO A 107 13.15 -5.19 6.50
CA PRO A 107 14.13 -4.36 7.18
C PRO A 107 13.95 -4.36 8.72
N GLU A 108 12.71 -4.48 9.19
CA GLU A 108 12.38 -4.48 10.60
C GLU A 108 12.89 -5.75 11.30
N LEU A 109 12.58 -6.93 10.75
CA LEU A 109 13.03 -8.21 11.28
C LEU A 109 14.55 -8.35 11.17
N ALA A 110 15.17 -7.87 10.08
CA ALA A 110 16.62 -7.83 9.95
C ALA A 110 17.29 -6.94 11.01
N ALA A 111 16.69 -5.78 11.33
CA ALA A 111 17.17 -4.92 12.41
C ALA A 111 17.04 -5.61 13.78
N PHE A 112 15.92 -6.30 14.02
CA PHE A 112 15.72 -7.06 15.25
C PHE A 112 16.72 -8.20 15.41
N ASP A 113 16.95 -8.98 14.36
CA ASP A 113 17.93 -10.08 14.38
C ASP A 113 19.36 -9.58 14.61
N LYS A 114 19.69 -8.39 14.11
CA LYS A 114 21.03 -7.81 14.18
C LYS A 114 21.35 -7.17 15.53
N HIS A 115 20.37 -6.49 16.15
CA HIS A 115 20.64 -5.56 17.26
C HIS A 115 19.97 -5.95 18.57
N LEU A 116 18.94 -6.80 18.57
CA LEU A 116 18.28 -7.23 19.81
C LEU A 116 19.05 -8.35 20.52
N PRO A 117 19.13 -8.33 21.86
CA PRO A 117 19.69 -9.42 22.64
C PRO A 117 19.00 -10.78 22.36
N PRO A 118 19.70 -11.91 22.51
CA PRO A 118 19.15 -13.24 22.23
C PRO A 118 18.06 -13.68 23.23
N ASP A 119 18.00 -13.09 24.42
CA ASP A 119 17.00 -13.35 25.46
C ASP A 119 15.66 -12.63 25.24
N VAL A 120 15.56 -11.80 24.20
CA VAL A 120 14.36 -11.05 23.84
C VAL A 120 13.54 -11.82 22.82
N GLU A 121 12.22 -11.85 23.01
CA GLU A 121 11.30 -12.47 22.05
C GLU A 121 10.80 -11.44 21.03
N VAL A 122 10.59 -11.87 19.79
CA VAL A 122 10.23 -10.98 18.67
C VAL A 122 8.88 -11.37 18.10
N ILE A 123 7.88 -10.52 18.35
CA ILE A 123 6.53 -10.61 17.79
C ILE A 123 6.17 -9.25 17.21
N SER A 124 6.18 -9.17 15.89
CA SER A 124 5.84 -7.95 15.16
C SER A 124 4.36 -7.90 14.81
N CYS A 125 3.84 -6.70 14.54
CA CYS A 125 2.48 -6.52 14.05
C CYS A 125 2.39 -5.50 12.91
N HIS A 126 1.25 -5.48 12.23
CA HIS A 126 0.94 -4.44 11.26
C HIS A 126 -0.58 -4.24 11.15
N SER A 127 -1.08 -3.14 11.70
CA SER A 127 -2.43 -2.63 11.40
C SER A 127 -2.54 -2.26 9.93
N LEU A 128 -3.41 -2.94 9.18
CA LEU A 128 -3.68 -2.66 7.77
C LEU A 128 -4.68 -1.51 7.57
N HIS A 129 -4.61 -0.50 8.45
CA HIS A 129 -5.45 0.69 8.40
C HIS A 129 -4.66 1.91 8.88
N GLY A 130 -5.11 3.10 8.46
CA GLY A 130 -4.54 4.37 8.91
C GLY A 130 -4.94 4.73 10.36
N PRO A 131 -4.28 5.73 10.96
CA PRO A 131 -4.48 6.14 12.36
C PRO A 131 -5.88 6.67 12.64
N ASN A 132 -6.54 7.24 11.64
CA ASN A 132 -7.88 7.82 11.75
C ASN A 132 -9.02 6.81 11.49
N VAL A 133 -8.69 5.54 11.22
CA VAL A 133 -9.68 4.48 10.95
C VAL A 133 -9.99 3.73 12.25
N ASN A 134 -11.26 3.37 12.46
CA ASN A 134 -11.64 2.50 13.57
C ASN A 134 -11.08 1.08 13.32
N PRO A 135 -10.20 0.55 14.19
CA PRO A 135 -9.57 -0.77 14.04
C PRO A 135 -10.55 -1.95 14.21
N ASN A 136 -11.75 -1.72 14.75
CA ASN A 136 -12.73 -2.78 14.97
C ASN A 136 -13.11 -3.46 13.65
N GLY A 137 -12.95 -4.79 13.59
CA GLY A 137 -13.15 -5.60 12.39
C GLY A 137 -12.14 -5.36 11.28
N GLN A 138 -11.11 -4.53 11.50
CA GLN A 138 -10.02 -4.36 10.54
C GLN A 138 -8.96 -5.43 10.76
N PRO A 139 -8.25 -5.87 9.71
CA PRO A 139 -7.21 -6.87 9.85
C PRO A 139 -5.97 -6.29 10.57
N LEU A 140 -5.48 -7.04 11.56
CA LEU A 140 -4.23 -6.82 12.26
C LEU A 140 -3.32 -8.03 12.06
N VAL A 141 -2.22 -7.83 11.33
CA VAL A 141 -1.27 -8.91 11.08
C VAL A 141 -0.41 -9.11 12.33
N LEU A 142 -0.25 -10.36 12.77
CA LEU A 142 0.69 -10.78 13.81
C LEU A 142 1.76 -11.69 13.21
N ILE A 143 3.00 -11.42 13.56
CA ILE A 143 4.17 -12.10 13.00
C ILE A 143 5.05 -12.60 14.13
N LYS A 144 4.94 -13.90 14.42
CA LYS A 144 5.80 -14.60 15.37
C LYS A 144 7.12 -14.93 14.68
N HIS A 145 8.18 -14.14 14.94
CA HIS A 145 9.50 -14.30 14.31
C HIS A 145 10.43 -15.17 15.16
N ARG A 146 10.70 -14.74 16.40
CA ARG A 146 11.55 -15.45 17.37
C ARG A 146 10.89 -15.40 18.75
N ALA A 147 9.84 -16.19 18.95
CA ALA A 147 9.09 -16.19 20.19
C ALA A 147 8.34 -17.50 20.42
N SER A 148 8.00 -17.74 21.68
CA SER A 148 7.09 -18.79 22.15
C SER A 148 5.62 -18.48 21.83
N ASP A 149 4.77 -19.49 21.89
CA ASP A 149 3.32 -19.33 21.74
C ASP A 149 2.69 -18.60 22.94
N GLU A 150 3.28 -18.69 24.13
CA GLU A 150 2.83 -17.97 25.32
C GLU A 150 2.97 -16.45 25.12
N SER A 151 4.07 -16.02 24.53
CA SER A 151 4.29 -14.60 24.22
C SER A 151 3.41 -14.12 23.07
N LEU A 152 3.11 -14.97 22.09
CA LEU A 152 2.12 -14.64 21.06
C LEU A 152 0.75 -14.38 21.69
N HIS A 153 0.31 -15.27 22.59
CA HIS A 153 -0.95 -15.10 23.30
C HIS A 153 -0.98 -13.85 24.19
N THR A 154 0.16 -13.52 24.80
CA THR A 154 0.32 -12.28 25.56
C THR A 154 0.13 -11.05 24.67
N VAL A 155 0.73 -11.04 23.48
CA VAL A 155 0.55 -9.94 22.50
C VAL A 155 -0.89 -9.87 21.99
N GLU A 156 -1.55 -11.01 21.75
CA GLU A 156 -2.98 -11.08 21.41
C GLU A 156 -3.86 -10.44 22.49
N GLU A 157 -3.59 -10.72 23.78
CA GLU A 157 -4.34 -10.11 24.89
C GLU A 157 -4.11 -8.60 24.95
N VAL A 158 -2.87 -8.15 24.80
CA VAL A 158 -2.53 -6.73 24.77
C VAL A 158 -3.26 -5.99 23.66
N LEU A 159 -3.27 -6.55 22.45
CA LEU A 159 -3.87 -5.95 21.26
C LEU A 159 -5.39 -6.22 21.14
N SER A 160 -5.99 -6.99 22.05
CA SER A 160 -7.42 -7.32 22.00
C SER A 160 -8.33 -6.09 22.05
N CYS A 161 -7.86 -5.00 22.66
CA CYS A 161 -8.59 -3.74 22.76
C CYS A 161 -8.84 -3.04 21.41
N PHE A 162 -8.13 -3.44 20.35
CA PHE A 162 -8.36 -2.92 19.01
C PHE A 162 -9.64 -3.49 18.38
N GLY A 163 -10.10 -4.67 18.83
CA GLY A 163 -11.24 -5.38 18.20
C GLY A 163 -10.95 -5.80 16.76
N SER A 164 -9.67 -5.90 16.40
CA SER A 164 -9.21 -6.26 15.06
C SER A 164 -9.30 -7.76 14.82
N GLU A 165 -9.42 -8.15 13.56
CA GLU A 165 -9.31 -9.55 13.15
C GLU A 165 -7.84 -9.94 12.99
N TYR A 166 -7.37 -10.91 13.78
CA TYR A 166 -5.97 -11.32 13.73
C TYR A 166 -5.67 -12.18 12.50
N VAL A 167 -4.62 -11.79 11.80
CA VAL A 167 -4.10 -12.48 10.63
C VAL A 167 -2.67 -12.92 10.92
N TYR A 168 -2.41 -14.22 10.94
CA TYR A 168 -1.09 -14.75 11.27
C TYR A 168 -0.29 -15.00 9.99
N LEU A 169 0.85 -14.32 9.86
CA LEU A 169 1.75 -14.44 8.70
C LEU A 169 3.21 -14.50 9.14
N THR A 170 4.06 -15.09 8.31
CA THR A 170 5.51 -14.88 8.43
C THR A 170 5.88 -13.50 7.87
N GLY A 171 7.04 -12.97 8.26
CA GLY A 171 7.54 -11.70 7.69
C GLY A 171 7.67 -11.74 6.17
N GLU A 172 8.15 -12.86 5.63
CA GLU A 172 8.26 -13.08 4.19
C GLU A 172 6.90 -13.13 3.49
N MET A 173 5.92 -13.85 4.06
CA MET A 173 4.56 -13.91 3.51
C MET A 173 3.89 -12.54 3.54
N HIS A 174 4.02 -11.80 4.65
CA HIS A 174 3.51 -10.45 4.76
C HIS A 174 4.07 -9.55 3.65
N ASP A 175 5.39 -9.50 3.50
CA ASP A 175 6.03 -8.64 2.51
C ASP A 175 5.68 -9.09 1.08
N ARG A 176 5.54 -10.40 0.84
CA ARG A 176 5.07 -10.90 -0.45
C ARG A 176 3.64 -10.46 -0.77
N ILE A 177 2.70 -10.65 0.16
CA ILE A 177 1.28 -10.31 -0.04
C ILE A 177 1.11 -8.79 -0.21
N THR A 178 1.81 -7.98 0.59
CA THR A 178 1.76 -6.51 0.46
C THR A 178 2.37 -6.04 -0.85
N ALA A 179 3.45 -6.65 -1.33
CA ALA A 179 3.99 -6.36 -2.65
C ALA A 179 2.98 -6.71 -3.75
N ASP A 180 2.44 -7.94 -3.74
CA ASP A 180 1.52 -8.45 -4.76
C ASP A 180 0.23 -7.62 -4.88
N THR A 181 -0.20 -6.98 -3.78
CA THR A 181 -1.42 -6.15 -3.74
C THR A 181 -1.17 -4.66 -4.00
N GLN A 182 0.04 -4.15 -3.83
CA GLN A 182 0.28 -2.70 -3.83
C GLN A 182 1.39 -2.24 -4.78
N ALA A 183 2.47 -3.00 -4.95
CA ALA A 183 3.68 -2.52 -5.61
C ALA A 183 3.43 -2.12 -7.08
N VAL A 184 2.87 -3.05 -7.86
CA VAL A 184 2.56 -2.82 -9.29
C VAL A 184 1.49 -1.75 -9.47
N THR A 185 0.46 -1.77 -8.62
CA THR A 185 -0.62 -0.77 -8.60
C THR A 185 -0.05 0.63 -8.42
N HIS A 186 0.80 0.84 -7.41
CA HIS A 186 1.45 2.13 -7.18
C HIS A 186 2.36 2.53 -8.35
N ALA A 187 3.18 1.61 -8.86
CA ALA A 187 4.06 1.89 -9.99
C ALA A 187 3.29 2.34 -11.23
N ALA A 188 2.14 1.73 -11.53
CA ALA A 188 1.29 2.11 -12.64
C ALA A 188 0.78 3.55 -12.49
N PHE A 189 0.19 3.90 -11.35
CA PHE A 189 -0.38 5.24 -11.15
C PHE A 189 0.66 6.35 -10.98
N LEU A 190 1.79 6.05 -10.36
CA LEU A 190 2.93 6.97 -10.34
C LEU A 190 3.43 7.27 -11.75
N SER A 191 3.49 6.22 -12.59
CA SER A 191 3.88 6.36 -13.99
C SER A 191 2.85 7.16 -14.80
N MET A 192 1.55 6.98 -14.54
CA MET A 192 0.48 7.78 -15.17
C MET A 192 0.65 9.27 -14.85
N GLY A 193 0.76 9.63 -13.57
CA GLY A 193 0.91 11.05 -13.21
C GLY A 193 2.19 11.68 -13.76
N THR A 194 3.28 10.91 -13.86
CA THR A 194 4.52 11.38 -14.48
C THR A 194 4.34 11.62 -15.98
N ALA A 195 3.65 10.71 -16.69
CA ALA A 195 3.37 10.86 -18.11
C ALA A 195 2.46 12.07 -18.40
N TRP A 196 1.43 12.28 -17.57
CA TRP A 196 0.52 13.43 -17.69
C TRP A 196 1.26 14.76 -17.49
N GLN A 197 2.14 14.82 -16.49
CA GLN A 197 2.99 16.00 -16.28
C GLN A 197 3.95 16.23 -17.44
N ALA A 198 4.59 15.18 -17.97
CA ALA A 198 5.51 15.28 -19.10
C ALA A 198 4.82 15.81 -20.37
N ASN A 199 3.57 15.39 -20.61
CA ASN A 199 2.73 15.89 -21.69
C ASN A 199 2.05 17.24 -21.38
N ALA A 200 2.25 17.81 -20.19
CA ALA A 200 1.57 19.00 -19.68
C ALA A 200 0.05 18.93 -19.85
N CYS A 201 -0.54 17.75 -19.62
CA CYS A 201 -1.95 17.48 -19.86
C CYS A 201 -2.68 17.00 -18.59
N PHE A 202 -3.91 17.47 -18.41
CA PHE A 202 -4.86 16.90 -17.47
C PHE A 202 -5.84 16.03 -18.27
N PRO A 203 -5.79 14.68 -18.15
CA PRO A 203 -6.55 13.77 -19.00
C PRO A 203 -8.05 14.12 -19.13
N TRP A 204 -8.69 14.51 -18.03
CA TRP A 204 -10.11 14.85 -17.99
C TRP A 204 -10.48 16.20 -18.65
N GLU A 205 -9.51 17.07 -18.94
CA GLU A 205 -9.75 18.33 -19.66
C GLU A 205 -9.85 18.11 -21.17
N PHE A 206 -9.35 16.97 -21.65
CA PHE A 206 -9.40 16.59 -23.06
C PHE A 206 -10.37 15.42 -23.21
N GLY A 207 -11.34 15.52 -24.11
CA GLY A 207 -12.36 14.48 -24.36
C GLY A 207 -11.87 13.09 -24.80
N ARG A 208 -10.57 12.83 -24.72
CA ARG A 208 -9.92 11.56 -25.03
C ARG A 208 -9.99 10.58 -23.86
N TRP A 209 -10.16 11.06 -22.62
CA TRP A 209 -10.13 10.23 -21.40
C TRP A 209 -11.47 10.29 -20.67
N VAL A 210 -12.50 9.68 -21.28
CA VAL A 210 -13.88 9.66 -20.78
C VAL A 210 -14.29 8.21 -20.56
N GLY A 211 -15.07 7.93 -19.50
CA GLY A 211 -15.67 6.63 -19.21
C GLY A 211 -15.17 5.98 -17.91
N GLY A 212 -15.91 4.98 -17.42
CA GLY A 212 -15.69 4.34 -16.12
C GLY A 212 -14.25 3.90 -15.83
N ILE A 213 -13.57 3.25 -16.78
CA ILE A 213 -12.17 2.81 -16.61
C ILE A 213 -11.22 4.01 -16.43
N GLU A 214 -11.39 5.06 -17.23
CA GLU A 214 -10.53 6.25 -17.17
C GLU A 214 -10.79 7.08 -15.91
N ASN A 215 -12.05 7.19 -15.50
CA ASN A 215 -12.42 7.83 -14.23
C ASN A 215 -11.75 7.15 -13.04
N VAL A 216 -11.73 5.82 -13.01
CA VAL A 216 -11.03 5.07 -11.95
C VAL A 216 -9.54 5.40 -11.97
N LYS A 217 -8.89 5.40 -13.13
CA LYS A 217 -7.45 5.72 -13.23
C LYS A 217 -7.12 7.12 -12.72
N ILE A 218 -7.92 8.11 -13.12
CA ILE A 218 -7.77 9.50 -12.72
C ILE A 218 -7.91 9.64 -11.19
N ASN A 219 -9.00 9.11 -10.64
CA ASN A 219 -9.28 9.19 -9.20
C ASN A 219 -8.18 8.52 -8.36
N ILE A 220 -7.71 7.33 -8.75
CA ILE A 220 -6.66 6.63 -7.99
C ILE A 220 -5.33 7.37 -8.11
N THR A 221 -4.96 7.87 -9.30
CA THR A 221 -3.72 8.63 -9.51
C THR A 221 -3.69 9.88 -8.63
N LEU A 222 -4.76 10.69 -8.65
CA LEU A 222 -4.84 11.91 -7.85
C LEU A 222 -4.84 11.61 -6.35
N ARG A 223 -5.48 10.52 -5.93
CA ARG A 223 -5.47 10.08 -4.53
C ARG A 223 -4.08 9.62 -4.07
N ILE A 224 -3.28 8.99 -4.93
CA ILE A 224 -1.91 8.63 -4.58
C ILE A 224 -1.08 9.89 -4.39
N TYR A 225 -1.12 10.82 -5.36
CA TYR A 225 -0.37 12.07 -5.27
C TYR A 225 -0.88 13.04 -4.20
N SER A 226 -2.11 12.90 -3.68
CA SER A 226 -2.60 13.69 -2.55
C SER A 226 -2.11 13.19 -1.18
N ASN A 227 -1.37 12.08 -1.13
CA ASN A 227 -0.81 11.50 0.10
C ASN A 227 0.69 11.77 0.24
N LYS A 228 1.28 11.36 1.37
CA LYS A 228 2.71 11.55 1.67
C LYS A 228 3.57 10.53 0.91
N TRP A 229 4.62 11.00 0.24
CA TRP A 229 5.50 10.19 -0.61
C TRP A 229 6.14 8.99 0.12
N HIS A 230 6.51 9.18 1.40
CA HIS A 230 7.27 8.19 2.18
C HIS A 230 6.48 6.90 2.44
N VAL A 231 5.14 6.95 2.40
CA VAL A 231 4.26 5.77 2.49
C VAL A 231 4.49 4.84 1.30
N TYR A 232 4.63 5.40 0.10
CA TYR A 232 4.84 4.64 -1.14
C TYR A 232 6.31 4.23 -1.30
N ALA A 233 7.24 5.15 -1.00
CA ALA A 233 8.68 4.90 -1.11
C ALA A 233 9.12 3.77 -0.19
N GLY A 234 8.64 3.75 1.07
CA GLY A 234 8.99 2.71 2.03
C GLY A 234 8.66 1.30 1.53
N LEU A 235 7.45 1.08 1.01
CA LEU A 235 7.07 -0.20 0.41
C LEU A 235 7.93 -0.50 -0.83
N ALA A 236 8.04 0.44 -1.77
CA ALA A 236 8.71 0.19 -3.05
C ALA A 236 10.21 -0.11 -2.88
N ILE A 237 10.91 0.64 -2.02
CA ILE A 237 12.37 0.59 -1.85
C ILE A 237 12.81 -0.47 -0.83
N LEU A 238 12.02 -0.75 0.20
CA LEU A 238 12.47 -1.66 1.27
C LEU A 238 12.00 -3.09 1.07
N ASN A 239 10.91 -3.32 0.32
CA ASN A 239 10.37 -4.66 0.08
C ASN A 239 11.05 -5.31 -1.15
N PRO A 240 11.79 -6.42 -0.97
CA PRO A 240 12.47 -7.09 -2.09
C PRO A 240 11.52 -7.62 -3.16
N ALA A 241 10.33 -8.10 -2.76
CA ALA A 241 9.32 -8.58 -3.70
C ALA A 241 8.73 -7.41 -4.52
N ALA A 242 8.56 -6.24 -3.91
CA ALA A 242 8.11 -5.03 -4.59
C ALA A 242 9.13 -4.58 -5.66
N LYS A 243 10.44 -4.57 -5.35
CA LYS A 243 11.48 -4.23 -6.34
C LYS A 243 11.41 -5.12 -7.58
N ARG A 244 11.32 -6.44 -7.36
CA ARG A 244 11.19 -7.41 -8.46
C ARG A 244 9.94 -7.13 -9.29
N GLN A 245 8.80 -6.89 -8.64
CA GLN A 245 7.53 -6.60 -9.30
C GLN A 245 7.54 -5.32 -10.12
N ILE A 246 8.06 -4.23 -9.57
CA ILE A 246 8.12 -2.93 -10.24
C ILE A 246 9.03 -3.03 -11.48
N ARG A 247 10.16 -3.73 -11.36
CA ARG A 247 11.04 -4.01 -12.50
C ARG A 247 10.35 -4.82 -13.58
N THR A 248 9.74 -5.96 -13.23
CA THR A 248 9.02 -6.79 -14.20
C THR A 248 7.85 -6.03 -14.83
N TYR A 249 7.18 -5.16 -14.08
CA TYR A 249 6.13 -4.29 -14.61
C TYR A 249 6.69 -3.32 -15.67
N ALA A 250 7.79 -2.63 -15.39
CA ALA A 250 8.43 -1.74 -16.35
C ALA A 250 8.91 -2.48 -17.62
N GLU A 251 9.42 -3.71 -17.45
CA GLU A 251 9.75 -4.62 -18.56
C GLU A 251 8.50 -4.98 -19.39
N SER A 252 7.39 -5.36 -18.74
CA SER A 252 6.11 -5.65 -19.39
C SER A 252 5.54 -4.46 -20.16
N VAL A 253 5.50 -3.26 -19.56
CA VAL A 253 5.09 -2.02 -20.25
C VAL A 253 5.94 -1.80 -21.50
N THR A 254 7.27 -1.88 -21.34
CA THR A 254 8.22 -1.64 -22.43
C THR A 254 8.08 -2.65 -23.56
N GLU A 255 7.93 -3.93 -23.26
CA GLU A 255 7.81 -4.99 -24.26
C GLU A 255 6.47 -4.94 -24.99
N LEU A 256 5.36 -4.72 -24.29
CA LEU A 256 4.06 -4.56 -24.94
C LEU A 256 4.04 -3.32 -25.85
N TYR A 257 4.58 -2.19 -25.38
CA TYR A 257 4.71 -0.99 -26.21
C TYR A 257 5.59 -1.22 -27.45
N LYS A 258 6.67 -2.00 -27.34
CA LYS A 258 7.49 -2.40 -28.51
C LYS A 258 6.68 -3.21 -29.53
N LEU A 259 5.85 -4.15 -29.08
CA LEU A 259 4.98 -4.92 -29.97
C LEU A 259 3.96 -4.02 -30.68
N MET A 260 3.40 -3.04 -29.96
CA MET A 260 2.48 -2.03 -30.50
C MET A 260 3.12 -1.22 -31.63
N ILE A 261 4.29 -0.62 -31.40
CA ILE A 261 4.95 0.24 -32.40
C ILE A 261 5.53 -0.54 -33.58
N GLN A 262 5.85 -1.82 -33.39
CA GLN A 262 6.32 -2.72 -34.45
C GLN A 262 5.16 -3.30 -35.29
N GLY A 263 3.91 -3.09 -34.88
CA GLY A 263 2.74 -3.66 -35.58
C GLY A 263 2.63 -5.18 -35.46
N ARG A 264 3.24 -5.81 -34.43
CA ARG A 264 3.23 -7.27 -34.21
C ARG A 264 1.92 -7.71 -33.56
N ARG A 265 0.81 -7.57 -34.29
CA ARG A 265 -0.56 -7.79 -33.80
C ARG A 265 -0.76 -9.18 -33.19
N ASP A 266 -0.44 -10.24 -33.93
CA ASP A 266 -0.74 -11.62 -33.49
C ASP A 266 0.00 -11.98 -32.21
N GLU A 267 1.24 -11.52 -32.08
CA GLU A 267 2.06 -11.74 -30.90
C GLU A 267 1.59 -10.94 -29.68
N LEU A 268 1.20 -9.67 -29.88
CA LEU A 268 0.59 -8.86 -28.84
C LEU A 268 -0.68 -9.54 -28.31
N LYS A 269 -1.58 -9.94 -29.22
CA LYS A 269 -2.85 -10.60 -28.85
C LYS A 269 -2.61 -11.92 -28.15
N SER A 270 -1.73 -12.77 -28.69
CA SER A 270 -1.42 -14.08 -28.10
C SER A 270 -0.85 -13.94 -26.69
N ARG A 271 0.13 -13.05 -26.51
CA ARG A 271 0.78 -12.80 -25.21
C ARG A 271 -0.21 -12.27 -24.17
N VAL A 272 -0.99 -11.25 -24.52
CA VAL A 272 -1.96 -10.65 -23.59
C VAL A 272 -3.05 -11.65 -23.22
N LYS A 273 -3.61 -12.39 -24.18
CA LYS A 273 -4.66 -13.39 -23.92
C LYS A 273 -4.14 -14.53 -23.03
N ALA A 274 -2.94 -15.05 -23.30
CA ALA A 274 -2.30 -16.06 -22.47
C ALA A 274 -2.06 -15.55 -21.03
N ALA A 275 -1.65 -14.29 -20.87
CA ALA A 275 -1.50 -13.68 -19.56
C ALA A 275 -2.85 -13.58 -18.82
N GLY A 276 -3.90 -13.17 -19.53
CA GLY A 276 -5.27 -13.14 -19.02
C GLY A 276 -5.76 -14.50 -18.52
N GLU A 277 -5.56 -15.55 -19.32
CA GLU A 277 -5.92 -16.92 -18.94
C GLU A 277 -5.16 -17.44 -17.71
N ALA A 278 -3.87 -17.08 -17.59
CA ALA A 278 -3.05 -17.49 -16.46
C ALA A 278 -3.49 -16.84 -15.13
N VAL A 279 -3.87 -15.56 -15.19
CA VAL A 279 -4.24 -14.73 -14.02
C VAL A 279 -5.72 -14.90 -13.65
N PHE A 280 -6.62 -14.90 -14.63
CA PHE A 280 -8.08 -14.95 -14.44
C PHE A 280 -8.66 -16.32 -14.81
N ARG A 281 -8.13 -17.39 -14.20
CA ARG A 281 -8.46 -18.78 -14.53
C ARG A 281 -9.96 -19.08 -14.52
N ALA A 282 -10.39 -20.02 -15.35
CA ALA A 282 -11.76 -20.54 -15.33
C ALA A 282 -12.09 -21.13 -13.94
N GLY A 283 -13.18 -20.67 -13.32
CA GLY A 283 -13.57 -21.06 -11.96
C GLY A 283 -13.12 -20.13 -10.84
N THR A 284 -12.28 -19.12 -11.13
CA THR A 284 -12.05 -18.01 -10.18
C THR A 284 -13.37 -17.29 -9.99
N THR A 285 -13.94 -17.38 -8.78
CA THR A 285 -15.26 -16.83 -8.44
C THR A 285 -15.36 -15.43 -9.01
N ARG A 286 -16.42 -15.13 -9.78
CA ARG A 286 -16.86 -13.73 -9.94
C ARG A 286 -17.19 -13.28 -8.52
N GLN A 287 -16.20 -12.74 -7.81
CA GLN A 287 -16.59 -11.76 -6.82
C GLN A 287 -17.17 -10.62 -7.66
N ASP A 288 -18.38 -10.19 -7.35
CA ASP A 288 -18.97 -8.98 -7.91
C ASP A 288 -18.16 -7.75 -7.41
N LEU A 289 -16.85 -7.76 -7.66
CA LEU A 289 -15.87 -6.72 -7.34
C LEU A 289 -16.06 -5.51 -8.23
N LEU A 290 -16.89 -5.63 -9.26
CA LEU A 290 -17.29 -4.50 -10.08
C LEU A 290 -18.79 -4.27 -10.10
N LEU A 291 -19.08 -3.07 -9.61
CA LEU A 291 -20.24 -2.29 -9.91
C LEU A 291 -20.37 -2.15 -11.43
N LYS A 292 -21.62 -2.27 -11.91
CA LYS A 292 -22.01 -1.96 -13.29
C LYS A 292 -21.44 -0.60 -13.70
N ASP A 293 -21.02 -0.47 -14.96
CA ASP A 293 -20.49 0.75 -15.58
C ASP A 293 -21.24 2.03 -15.15
N ASP A 294 -22.57 1.94 -15.02
CA ASP A 294 -23.47 3.02 -14.57
C ASP A 294 -23.12 3.64 -13.22
N VAL A 295 -22.32 2.97 -12.37
CA VAL A 295 -21.84 3.51 -11.09
C VAL A 295 -20.50 4.21 -11.26
N LEU A 296 -19.60 3.68 -12.09
CA LEU A 296 -18.29 4.28 -12.34
C LEU A 296 -18.40 5.56 -13.18
N ASP A 297 -19.38 5.61 -14.09
CA ASP A 297 -19.64 6.80 -14.92
C ASP A 297 -20.18 7.99 -14.10
N ARG A 298 -20.76 7.76 -12.91
CA ARG A 298 -21.30 8.83 -12.03
C ARG A 298 -20.21 9.68 -11.38
N TYR A 299 -18.98 9.17 -11.31
CA TYR A 299 -17.85 9.83 -10.64
C TYR A 299 -16.80 10.29 -11.67
N SER A 300 -17.28 10.94 -12.73
CA SER A 300 -16.46 11.53 -13.78
C SER A 300 -16.00 12.94 -13.43
N LEU A 301 -14.72 13.26 -13.69
CA LEU A 301 -14.23 14.64 -13.75
C LEU A 301 -14.47 15.29 -15.13
N SER A 302 -14.87 14.50 -16.13
CA SER A 302 -15.26 14.99 -17.45
C SER A 302 -16.76 15.25 -17.54
N ASN A 303 -17.14 16.36 -18.18
CA ASN A 303 -18.52 16.78 -18.44
C ASN A 303 -19.08 16.24 -19.79
N GLN A 304 -18.37 15.34 -20.48
CA GLN A 304 -18.75 14.89 -21.83
C GLN A 304 -19.58 13.59 -21.85
N PRO A 305 -20.50 13.42 -22.82
CA PRO A 305 -21.31 12.20 -22.97
C PRO A 305 -20.49 10.98 -23.40
N ARG A 306 -20.97 9.80 -23.03
CA ARG A 306 -20.34 8.49 -23.30
C ARG A 306 -20.16 8.17 -24.79
N GLU A 307 -20.99 8.76 -25.66
CA GLU A 307 -20.96 8.57 -27.11
C GLU A 307 -19.75 9.24 -27.80
N GLU A 308 -19.06 10.16 -27.12
CA GLU A 308 -17.81 10.80 -27.61
C GLU A 308 -16.55 10.08 -27.12
N GLN A 309 -16.69 8.94 -26.43
CA GLN A 309 -15.59 8.20 -25.84
C GLN A 309 -14.65 7.65 -26.93
N ARG A 310 -13.39 8.07 -26.90
CA ARG A 310 -12.35 7.50 -27.75
C ARG A 310 -11.88 6.16 -27.18
N ARG A 311 -11.64 5.21 -28.09
CA ARG A 311 -11.08 3.89 -27.77
C ARG A 311 -9.66 4.03 -27.25
N ASN A 312 -9.29 3.23 -26.24
CA ASN A 312 -7.99 3.30 -25.59
C ASN A 312 -7.28 1.95 -25.64
N SER A 313 -5.97 1.96 -25.86
CA SER A 313 -5.11 0.77 -25.79
C SER A 313 -5.09 0.14 -24.40
N HIS A 314 -5.33 0.95 -23.37
CA HIS A 314 -5.25 0.59 -21.96
C HIS A 314 -3.93 -0.12 -21.61
N LEU A 315 -2.80 0.30 -22.20
CA LEU A 315 -1.47 -0.27 -21.99
C LEU A 315 -1.14 -0.51 -20.51
N SER A 316 -1.55 0.42 -19.64
CA SER A 316 -1.39 0.29 -18.19
C SER A 316 -2.02 -0.96 -17.59
N LEU A 317 -3.21 -1.36 -18.06
CA LEU A 317 -3.95 -2.55 -17.59
C LEU A 317 -3.36 -3.82 -18.20
N LEU A 318 -3.07 -3.80 -19.51
CA LEU A 318 -2.46 -4.93 -20.21
C LEU A 318 -1.12 -5.33 -19.59
N ALA A 319 -0.28 -4.34 -19.28
CA ALA A 319 1.04 -4.56 -18.69
C ALA A 319 0.99 -5.11 -17.26
N ILE A 320 -0.05 -4.80 -16.49
CA ILE A 320 -0.22 -5.34 -15.14
C ILE A 320 -0.52 -6.84 -15.18
N VAL A 321 -1.43 -7.26 -16.06
CA VAL A 321 -1.78 -8.68 -16.21
C VAL A 321 -0.60 -9.47 -16.78
N ASP A 322 0.12 -8.91 -17.73
CA ASP A 322 1.37 -9.49 -18.24
C ASP A 322 2.42 -9.64 -17.12
N CYS A 323 2.59 -8.63 -16.28
CA CYS A 323 3.49 -8.67 -15.13
C CYS A 323 3.08 -9.76 -14.11
N TRP A 324 1.80 -9.81 -13.73
CA TRP A 324 1.29 -10.85 -12.82
C TRP A 324 1.49 -12.25 -13.39
N SER A 325 1.19 -12.45 -14.68
CA SER A 325 1.42 -13.72 -15.37
C SER A 325 2.89 -14.15 -15.32
N LYS A 326 3.83 -13.26 -15.67
CA LYS A 326 5.28 -13.52 -15.62
C LYS A 326 5.79 -13.89 -14.23
N LEU A 327 5.17 -13.34 -13.19
CA LEU A 327 5.56 -13.56 -11.80
C LEU A 327 4.80 -14.72 -11.14
N GLY A 328 3.86 -15.34 -11.85
CA GLY A 328 2.98 -16.39 -11.31
C GLY A 328 2.08 -15.87 -10.19
N ILE A 329 1.70 -14.60 -10.21
CA ILE A 329 0.85 -13.97 -9.21
C ILE A 329 -0.61 -14.10 -9.64
N VAL A 330 -1.44 -14.63 -8.74
CA VAL A 330 -2.90 -14.60 -8.86
C VAL A 330 -3.41 -13.62 -7.79
N PRO A 331 -3.84 -12.40 -8.17
CA PRO A 331 -4.25 -11.34 -7.24
C PRO A 331 -5.28 -11.78 -6.17
N TYR A 332 -6.19 -12.68 -6.51
CA TYR A 332 -7.26 -13.16 -5.62
C TYR A 332 -6.75 -13.99 -4.45
N ASP A 333 -5.59 -14.62 -4.57
CA ASP A 333 -5.02 -15.45 -3.49
C ASP A 333 -4.53 -14.58 -2.32
N HIS A 334 -4.33 -13.28 -2.55
CA HIS A 334 -3.71 -12.33 -1.63
C HIS A 334 -4.70 -11.27 -1.09
N MET A 335 -6.01 -11.55 -1.18
CA MET A 335 -7.06 -10.61 -0.78
C MET A 335 -7.08 -10.26 0.72
N ILE A 336 -6.42 -11.06 1.56
CA ILE A 336 -6.38 -10.85 3.01
C ILE A 336 -5.74 -9.51 3.43
N CYS A 337 -4.80 -8.98 2.63
CA CYS A 337 -4.21 -7.66 2.84
C CYS A 337 -4.57 -6.66 1.72
N SER A 338 -5.64 -6.93 0.99
CA SER A 338 -6.08 -6.06 -0.11
C SER A 338 -6.55 -4.70 0.41
N THR A 339 -6.04 -3.64 -0.20
CA THR A 339 -6.52 -2.28 0.04
C THR A 339 -7.77 -2.00 -0.81
N PRO A 340 -8.65 -1.07 -0.40
CA PRO A 340 -9.79 -0.69 -1.23
C PRO A 340 -9.39 -0.22 -2.65
N LEU A 341 -8.23 0.44 -2.80
CA LEU A 341 -7.70 0.85 -4.10
C LEU A 341 -7.29 -0.34 -4.97
N PHE A 342 -6.65 -1.34 -4.37
CA PHE A 342 -6.29 -2.56 -5.09
C PHE A 342 -7.53 -3.32 -5.56
N ARG A 343 -8.57 -3.44 -4.71
CA ARG A 343 -9.83 -4.12 -5.10
C ARG A 343 -10.50 -3.46 -6.29
N LEU A 344 -10.61 -2.13 -6.26
CA LEU A 344 -11.18 -1.36 -7.37
C LEU A 344 -10.37 -1.56 -8.66
N TRP A 345 -9.05 -1.52 -8.55
CA TRP A 345 -8.16 -1.67 -9.69
C TRP A 345 -8.14 -3.09 -10.27
N LEU A 346 -8.11 -4.10 -9.40
CA LEU A 346 -8.23 -5.51 -9.77
C LEU A 346 -9.56 -5.74 -10.48
N GLY A 347 -10.65 -5.20 -9.96
CA GLY A 347 -11.96 -5.22 -10.60
C GLY A 347 -11.90 -4.66 -12.02
N VAL A 348 -11.44 -3.41 -12.20
CA VAL A 348 -11.31 -2.78 -13.54
C VAL A 348 -10.47 -3.61 -14.50
N THR A 349 -9.38 -4.20 -14.00
CA THR A 349 -8.52 -5.08 -14.80
C THR A 349 -9.23 -6.36 -15.21
N GLU A 350 -9.94 -7.00 -14.28
CA GLU A 350 -10.76 -8.18 -14.53
C GLU A 350 -11.85 -7.88 -15.57
N TYR A 351 -12.54 -6.74 -15.48
CA TYR A 351 -13.58 -6.36 -16.42
C TYR A 351 -13.09 -6.23 -17.86
N LEU A 352 -11.92 -5.61 -18.06
CA LEU A 352 -11.29 -5.54 -19.37
C LEU A 352 -11.02 -6.94 -19.93
N PHE A 353 -10.44 -7.83 -19.12
CA PHE A 353 -10.03 -9.17 -19.57
C PHE A 353 -11.19 -10.18 -19.68
N ARG A 354 -12.30 -9.96 -18.96
CA ARG A 354 -13.50 -10.80 -19.02
C ARG A 354 -14.53 -10.31 -20.04
N SER A 355 -14.26 -9.22 -20.75
CA SER A 355 -15.11 -8.66 -21.80
C SER A 355 -14.41 -8.85 -23.16
N PRO A 356 -14.69 -9.94 -23.91
CA PRO A 356 -13.93 -10.27 -25.13
C PRO A 356 -13.92 -9.15 -26.17
N ASP A 357 -15.06 -8.49 -26.39
CA ASP A 357 -15.18 -7.42 -27.37
C ASP A 357 -14.36 -6.18 -26.98
N LEU A 358 -14.37 -5.82 -25.69
CA LEU A 358 -13.61 -4.68 -25.16
C LEU A 358 -12.10 -4.97 -25.17
N LEU A 359 -11.70 -6.19 -24.82
CA LEU A 359 -10.29 -6.61 -24.88
C LEU A 359 -9.77 -6.60 -26.32
N GLU A 360 -10.56 -7.11 -27.27
CA GLU A 360 -10.19 -7.12 -28.68
C GLU A 360 -10.08 -5.69 -29.23
N GLU A 361 -11.03 -4.81 -28.87
CA GLU A 361 -10.99 -3.39 -29.24
C GLU A 361 -9.75 -2.69 -28.68
N ALA A 362 -9.39 -2.94 -27.42
CA ALA A 362 -8.19 -2.36 -26.81
C ALA A 362 -6.91 -2.84 -27.53
N LEU A 363 -6.83 -4.13 -27.86
CA LEU A 363 -5.68 -4.71 -28.57
C LEU A 363 -5.55 -4.21 -30.01
N ASP A 364 -6.66 -4.01 -30.71
CA ASP A 364 -6.66 -3.43 -32.05
C ASP A 364 -6.29 -1.95 -32.01
N THR A 365 -6.88 -1.20 -31.07
CA THR A 365 -6.55 0.22 -30.83
C THR A 365 -5.07 0.40 -30.51
N ALA A 366 -4.46 -0.50 -29.75
CA ALA A 366 -3.04 -0.47 -29.41
C ALA A 366 -2.11 -0.53 -30.63
N ILE A 367 -2.56 -1.11 -31.75
CA ILE A 367 -1.79 -1.23 -33.01
C ILE A 367 -2.19 -0.14 -34.01
N ASP A 368 -3.49 0.09 -34.16
CA ASP A 368 -4.05 0.88 -35.26
C ASP A 368 -4.18 2.37 -34.92
N ASP A 369 -4.46 2.70 -33.66
CA ASP A 369 -4.66 4.07 -33.22
C ASP A 369 -3.34 4.73 -32.79
N ARG A 370 -3.06 5.89 -33.39
CA ARG A 370 -1.85 6.67 -33.13
C ARG A 370 -2.06 7.79 -32.10
N HIS A 371 -3.30 8.08 -31.70
CA HIS A 371 -3.64 9.21 -30.84
C HIS A 371 -3.10 9.08 -29.43
N PHE A 372 -3.09 7.87 -28.86
CA PHE A 372 -2.57 7.59 -27.51
C PHE A 372 -1.09 7.20 -27.53
N ARG A 373 -0.48 7.03 -28.70
CA ARG A 373 0.86 6.45 -28.81
C ARG A 373 1.97 7.33 -28.23
N SER A 374 1.75 8.64 -28.22
CA SER A 374 2.62 9.61 -27.54
C SER A 374 2.45 9.54 -26.01
N ASP A 375 1.22 9.38 -25.53
CA ASP A 375 0.94 9.20 -24.10
C ASP A 375 1.52 7.88 -23.59
N ASP A 376 1.36 6.79 -24.36
CA ASP A 376 1.93 5.47 -24.07
C ASP A 376 3.48 5.48 -24.09
N LEU A 377 4.10 6.36 -24.88
CA LEU A 377 5.55 6.57 -24.87
C LEU A 377 6.01 7.17 -23.54
N GLU A 378 5.41 8.28 -23.13
CA GLU A 378 5.72 8.93 -21.85
C GLU A 378 5.43 8.01 -20.67
N PHE A 379 4.35 7.23 -20.74
CA PHE A 379 4.03 6.21 -19.75
C PHE A 379 5.12 5.14 -19.65
N THR A 380 5.61 4.66 -20.79
CA THR A 380 6.71 3.68 -20.85
C THR A 380 8.02 4.25 -20.27
N PHE A 381 8.30 5.53 -20.52
CA PHE A 381 9.47 6.21 -19.96
C PHE A 381 9.34 6.39 -18.45
N ALA A 382 8.16 6.80 -17.99
CA ALA A 382 7.86 6.95 -16.58
C ALA A 382 7.98 5.62 -15.81
N ALA A 383 7.44 4.53 -16.35
CA ALA A 383 7.53 3.20 -15.72
C ALA A 383 8.98 2.75 -15.51
N ARG A 384 9.85 2.95 -16.51
CA ARG A 384 11.28 2.66 -16.39
C ARG A 384 11.96 3.58 -15.37
N ALA A 385 11.65 4.88 -15.41
CA ALA A 385 12.26 5.83 -14.49
C ALA A 385 11.91 5.56 -13.01
N TRP A 386 10.66 5.15 -12.72
CA TRP A 386 10.26 4.72 -11.38
C TRP A 386 10.93 3.40 -10.98
N SER A 387 11.03 2.44 -11.90
CA SER A 387 11.76 1.19 -11.67
C SER A 387 13.23 1.42 -11.33
N ASP A 388 13.91 2.31 -12.06
CA ASP A 388 15.31 2.66 -11.82
C ASP A 388 15.47 3.35 -10.46
N CYS A 389 14.60 4.34 -10.16
CA CYS A 389 14.57 5.02 -8.87
C CYS A 389 14.44 4.06 -7.69
N VAL A 390 13.54 3.09 -7.80
CA VAL A 390 13.32 2.06 -6.77
C VAL A 390 14.50 1.09 -6.66
N SER A 391 15.13 0.76 -7.80
CA SER A 391 16.29 -0.14 -7.84
C SER A 391 17.52 0.46 -7.19
N PHE A 392 17.77 1.76 -7.36
CA PHE A 392 18.84 2.47 -6.68
C PHE A 392 18.60 2.61 -5.17
N GLY A 393 17.35 2.62 -4.75
CA GLY A 393 16.96 2.66 -3.34
C GLY A 393 17.22 3.99 -2.64
N ASP A 394 17.35 5.07 -3.41
CA ASP A 394 17.51 6.42 -2.86
C ASP A 394 16.16 7.07 -2.57
N PHE A 395 15.91 7.37 -1.30
CA PHE A 395 14.66 7.97 -0.83
C PHE A 395 14.54 9.44 -1.25
N GLU A 396 15.65 10.17 -1.35
CA GLU A 396 15.63 11.60 -1.73
C GLU A 396 15.24 11.75 -3.21
N SER A 397 15.85 10.97 -4.11
CA SER A 397 15.44 10.92 -5.52
C SER A 397 13.97 10.54 -5.70
N TYR A 398 13.47 9.61 -4.88
CA TYR A 398 12.06 9.24 -4.90
C TYR A 398 11.17 10.41 -4.46
N ARG A 399 11.52 11.08 -3.36
CA ARG A 399 10.81 12.27 -2.85
C ARG A 399 10.73 13.35 -3.91
N ASP A 400 11.88 13.77 -4.43
CA ASP A 400 11.95 14.89 -5.38
C ASP A 400 11.13 14.60 -6.64
N ARG A 401 11.14 13.35 -7.13
CA ARG A 401 10.29 12.93 -8.25
C ARG A 401 8.81 12.98 -7.89
N PHE A 402 8.42 12.48 -6.72
CA PHE A 402 7.02 12.45 -6.28
C PHE A 402 6.47 13.86 -6.06
N GLU A 403 7.18 14.69 -5.29
CA GLU A 403 6.75 16.03 -4.90
C GLU A 403 6.63 16.96 -6.12
N ARG A 404 7.52 16.84 -7.11
CA ARG A 404 7.40 17.58 -8.37
C ARG A 404 6.09 17.30 -9.11
N ILE A 405 5.61 16.05 -9.10
CA ILE A 405 4.32 15.70 -9.72
C ILE A 405 3.17 16.11 -8.81
N GLN A 406 3.35 16.03 -7.49
CA GLN A 406 2.37 16.49 -6.52
C GLN A 406 2.10 18.00 -6.65
N GLU A 407 3.14 18.82 -6.82
CA GLU A 407 3.02 20.27 -7.08
C GLU A 407 2.23 20.56 -8.37
N TYR A 408 2.46 19.77 -9.42
CA TYR A 408 1.72 19.89 -10.69
C TYR A 408 0.22 19.63 -10.50
N PHE A 409 -0.17 18.64 -9.69
CA PHE A 409 -1.58 18.34 -9.41
C PHE A 409 -2.19 19.12 -8.25
N ALA A 410 -1.41 19.89 -7.48
CA ALA A 410 -1.87 20.60 -6.29
C ALA A 410 -3.16 21.42 -6.49
N PRO A 411 -3.35 22.17 -7.60
CA PRO A 411 -4.58 22.93 -7.83
C PRO A 411 -5.83 22.06 -8.05
N ARG A 412 -5.67 20.77 -8.35
CA ARG A 412 -6.74 19.83 -8.69
C ARG A 412 -7.12 18.90 -7.53
N PHE A 413 -6.29 18.80 -6.49
CA PHE A 413 -6.56 17.92 -5.35
C PHE A 413 -7.89 18.19 -4.63
N PRO A 414 -8.34 19.44 -4.37
CA PRO A 414 -9.57 19.66 -3.62
C PRO A 414 -10.80 18.99 -4.25
N GLU A 415 -10.93 19.11 -5.57
CA GLU A 415 -12.02 18.51 -6.34
C GLU A 415 -11.87 16.99 -6.44
N ALA A 416 -10.66 16.53 -6.76
CA ALA A 416 -10.37 15.10 -6.89
C ALA A 416 -10.53 14.31 -5.60
N VAL A 417 -10.13 14.88 -4.45
CA VAL A 417 -10.28 14.25 -3.13
C VAL A 417 -11.76 14.13 -2.76
N LYS A 418 -12.56 15.16 -3.04
CA LYS A 418 -14.01 15.12 -2.80
C LYS A 418 -14.66 13.99 -3.61
N LEU A 419 -14.44 13.97 -4.92
CA LEU A 419 -15.01 12.98 -5.83
C LEU A 419 -14.54 11.55 -5.50
N GLY A 420 -13.24 11.38 -5.25
CA GLY A 420 -12.65 10.09 -4.91
C GLY A 420 -13.16 9.52 -3.58
N ASN A 421 -13.44 10.38 -2.59
CA ASN A 421 -14.04 9.95 -1.33
C ASN A 421 -15.51 9.52 -1.50
N GLU A 422 -16.28 10.26 -2.29
CA GLU A 422 -17.67 9.91 -2.61
C GLU A 422 -17.74 8.58 -3.37
N MET A 423 -16.89 8.38 -4.38
CA MET A 423 -16.79 7.13 -5.15
C MET A 423 -16.49 5.94 -4.21
N MET A 424 -15.47 6.07 -3.37
CA MET A 424 -15.05 4.99 -2.47
C MET A 424 -16.11 4.66 -1.41
N LYS A 425 -16.81 5.67 -0.87
CA LYS A 425 -17.91 5.45 0.06
C LYS A 425 -19.02 4.63 -0.57
N THR A 426 -19.43 4.99 -1.79
CA THR A 426 -20.48 4.26 -2.51
C THR A 426 -20.05 2.86 -2.94
N ILE A 427 -18.77 2.68 -3.29
CA ILE A 427 -18.23 1.34 -3.57
C ILE A 427 -18.31 0.47 -2.32
N LEU A 428 -17.78 0.97 -1.19
CA LEU A 428 -17.73 0.25 0.08
C LEU A 428 -19.13 -0.10 0.59
N GLU A 429 -20.08 0.83 0.58
CA GLU A 429 -21.46 0.61 1.01
C GLU A 429 -22.17 -0.51 0.21
N LYS A 430 -21.88 -0.61 -1.09
CA LYS A 430 -22.45 -1.64 -1.97
C LYS A 430 -21.75 -2.99 -1.87
N THR A 431 -20.47 -3.02 -1.49
CA THR A 431 -19.75 -4.29 -1.26
C THR A 431 -20.11 -4.92 0.09
N THR A 432 -20.45 -4.14 1.12
CA THR A 432 -20.95 -4.67 2.41
C THR A 432 -22.42 -5.07 2.38
N SER A 433 -23.25 -4.48 1.51
CA SER A 433 -24.67 -4.83 1.37
C SER A 433 -24.94 -6.00 0.42
N GLY A 434 -23.89 -6.58 -0.18
CA GLY A 434 -23.95 -7.75 -1.06
C GLY A 434 -23.40 -9.05 -0.46
N GLY A 435 -23.21 -9.13 0.86
CA GLY A 435 -23.01 -10.42 1.55
C GLY A 435 -24.34 -11.21 1.59
N PRO A 436 -24.29 -12.55 1.63
CA PRO A 436 -25.46 -13.44 1.42
C PRO A 436 -26.66 -13.13 2.32
#